data_AF-A0A2J5I4T7-F1
#
_entry.id   AF-A0A2J5I4T7-F1
#
_cell.length_a   1.000
_cell.length_b   1.000
_cell.length_c   1.000
_cell.angle_alpha   90.00
_cell.angle_beta   90.00
_cell.angle_gamma   90.00
#
_symmetry.space_group_name_H-M   'P 1'
#
loop_
_entity.id
_entity.type
_entity.pdbx_description
1 polymer ?
#
loop_
_entity_poly.entity_id
_entity_poly.type
_entity_poly.pdbx_seq_one_letter_code
_entity_poly.pdbx_strand_id
1 'polypeptide(L)'
;MSVTVHSVIVNPDALIPRADQIQESEMEMLTPWVFEHFDVADRDCPHIWPRERGAFKDFFWYLSSYYTELNDFSEKGIACAKNEYETITLPKRNWTVPGRADYAHLMGLQGTMLRILMETIHLETIHLEKSRKGGHQLYFPMTKFKQAYVIGGDKYYSRPDGTATFGPPEKRVPILSFAGWYEGQTWKEFLTEILSIMLGQVARNVNVCYEDQEVFIIGFYERCIYIARGFFTKDLISRVHLKGCSEDETIELLLTRGYNLSLREEWMEAVGVLANLLRYLLSGNAKVGALQAHLPKAANFTAG
;
A
#
# COMPACT_ATOMS: atom_id res chain seq x y z
N MET A 1 -3.61 -20.91 -13.27
CA MET A 1 -4.61 -20.95 -12.20
C MET A 1 -5.49 -19.73 -12.32
N SER A 2 -6.82 -19.90 -12.34
CA SER A 2 -7.78 -18.79 -12.29
C SER A 2 -8.39 -18.65 -10.91
N VAL A 3 -8.80 -17.44 -10.56
CA VAL A 3 -9.53 -17.11 -9.34
C VAL A 3 -10.43 -15.91 -9.62
N THR A 4 -11.60 -15.87 -9.01
CA THR A 4 -12.48 -14.70 -9.09
C THR A 4 -12.10 -13.72 -7.99
N VAL A 5 -11.89 -12.47 -8.37
CA VAL A 5 -11.65 -11.37 -7.44
C VAL A 5 -12.90 -10.52 -7.37
N HIS A 6 -13.41 -10.33 -6.16
CA HIS A 6 -14.47 -9.36 -5.88
C HIS A 6 -13.84 -8.08 -5.35
N SER A 7 -13.88 -7.01 -6.14
CA SER A 7 -13.30 -5.72 -5.76
C SER A 7 -14.38 -4.76 -5.27
N VAL A 8 -14.24 -4.26 -4.04
CA VAL A 8 -15.23 -3.39 -3.40
C VAL A 8 -14.59 -2.08 -2.97
N ILE A 9 -15.16 -0.97 -3.43
CA ILE A 9 -14.75 0.37 -2.98
C ILE A 9 -15.46 0.67 -1.66
N VAL A 10 -14.70 0.90 -0.61
CA VAL A 10 -15.18 1.16 0.75
C VAL A 10 -14.64 2.46 1.31
N ASN A 11 -15.32 2.98 2.33
CA ASN A 11 -14.79 4.09 3.12
C ASN A 11 -13.54 3.65 3.90
N PRO A 12 -12.58 4.55 4.15
CA PRO A 12 -11.38 4.27 4.91
C PRO A 12 -11.62 3.57 6.26
N ASP A 13 -12.67 3.98 6.98
CA ASP A 13 -13.04 3.42 8.29
C ASP A 13 -13.45 1.94 8.24
N ALA A 14 -13.92 1.45 7.09
CA ALA A 14 -14.22 0.04 6.88
C ALA A 14 -12.97 -0.74 6.43
N LEU A 15 -12.02 -0.07 5.78
CA LEU A 15 -10.78 -0.67 5.31
C LEU A 15 -9.78 -0.89 6.45
N ILE A 16 -9.56 0.12 7.29
CA ILE A 16 -8.61 0.08 8.40
C ILE A 16 -9.40 -0.05 9.70
N PRO A 17 -9.25 -1.15 10.47
CA PRO A 17 -9.88 -1.26 11.79
C PRO A 17 -9.48 -0.07 12.67
N ARG A 18 -10.46 0.52 13.35
CA ARG A 18 -10.33 1.82 14.03
C ARG A 18 -9.04 1.93 14.86
N ALA A 19 -8.17 2.84 14.44
CA ALA A 19 -7.12 3.43 15.25
C ALA A 19 -7.61 4.80 15.78
N ASP A 20 -6.91 5.35 16.78
CA ASP A 20 -7.22 6.70 17.29
C ASP A 20 -7.16 7.73 16.16
N GLN A 21 -8.18 8.60 16.07
CA GLN A 21 -8.23 9.65 15.06
C GLN A 21 -7.02 10.58 15.17
N ILE A 22 -6.54 11.06 14.03
CA ILE A 22 -5.47 12.06 13.95
C ILE A 22 -5.97 13.36 14.57
N GLN A 23 -5.20 13.89 15.52
CA GLN A 23 -5.50 15.17 16.14
C GLN A 23 -5.20 16.30 15.15
N GLU A 24 -5.87 17.43 15.32
CA GLU A 24 -5.70 18.61 14.46
C GLU A 24 -4.24 19.06 14.39
N SER A 25 -3.51 19.05 15.52
CA SER A 25 -2.09 19.38 15.60
C SER A 25 -1.18 18.43 14.81
N GLU A 26 -1.54 17.16 14.71
CA GLU A 26 -0.81 16.17 13.91
C GLU A 26 -1.08 16.38 12.43
N MET A 27 -2.33 16.72 12.09
CA MET A 27 -2.73 17.05 10.74
C MET A 27 -2.03 18.33 10.23
N GLU A 28 -1.81 19.33 11.09
CA GLU A 28 -1.00 20.52 10.76
C GLU A 28 0.43 20.15 10.35
N MET A 29 1.09 19.20 11.02
CA MET A 29 2.44 18.74 10.64
C MET A 29 2.45 17.95 9.33
N LEU A 30 1.35 17.26 9.04
CA LEU A 30 1.15 16.51 7.80
C LEU A 30 0.66 17.38 6.64
N THR A 31 0.44 18.68 6.88
CA THR A 31 0.10 19.65 5.85
C THR A 31 1.39 20.16 5.19
N PRO A 32 1.60 19.91 3.89
CA PRO A 32 2.75 20.42 3.17
C PRO A 32 2.63 21.93 2.98
N TRP A 33 3.77 22.61 2.88
CA TRP A 33 3.85 24.06 2.72
C TRP A 33 2.95 24.58 1.58
N VAL A 34 2.88 23.87 0.45
CA VAL A 34 2.02 24.28 -0.69
C VAL A 34 0.55 24.42 -0.28
N PHE A 35 0.05 23.56 0.61
CA PHE A 35 -1.34 23.56 1.06
C PHE A 35 -1.62 24.48 2.25
N GLU A 36 -0.60 25.14 2.79
CA GLU A 36 -0.78 26.30 3.68
C GLU A 36 -1.20 27.56 2.88
N HIS A 37 -0.94 27.58 1.57
CA HIS A 37 -1.08 28.77 0.73
C HIS A 37 -1.97 28.59 -0.49
N PHE A 38 -2.11 27.36 -0.98
CA PHE A 38 -2.84 27.03 -2.21
C PHE A 38 -3.75 25.83 -1.98
N ASP A 39 -4.87 25.74 -2.68
CA ASP A 39 -5.73 24.55 -2.63
C ASP A 39 -5.32 23.50 -3.69
N VAL A 40 -4.47 23.89 -4.64
CA VAL A 40 -3.96 23.04 -5.72
C VAL A 40 -2.45 23.16 -5.80
N ALA A 41 -1.75 22.02 -5.79
CA ALA A 41 -0.32 21.95 -6.03
C ALA A 41 -0.06 21.85 -7.54
N ASP A 42 0.37 22.97 -8.13
CA ASP A 42 0.77 23.03 -9.52
C ASP A 42 2.12 22.34 -9.78
N ARG A 43 2.52 22.27 -11.06
CA ARG A 43 3.78 21.62 -11.47
C ARG A 43 5.03 22.38 -10.98
N ASP A 44 4.90 23.68 -10.73
CA ASP A 44 6.02 24.55 -10.37
C ASP A 44 6.19 24.68 -8.84
N CYS A 45 5.25 24.16 -8.06
CA CYS A 45 5.27 24.23 -6.59
C CYS A 45 6.58 23.75 -5.95
N PRO A 46 7.31 22.73 -6.47
CA PRO A 46 8.58 22.31 -5.86
C PRO A 46 9.70 23.38 -6.00
N HIS A 47 9.62 24.26 -7.00
CA HIS A 47 10.62 25.31 -7.27
C HIS A 47 10.51 26.50 -6.33
N ILE A 48 9.30 26.82 -5.88
CA ILE A 48 9.02 27.92 -4.95
C ILE A 48 9.07 27.50 -3.47
N TRP A 49 9.31 26.20 -3.22
CA TRP A 49 9.30 25.63 -1.89
C TRP A 49 10.42 26.20 -1.00
N PRO A 50 10.11 26.73 0.20
CA PRO A 50 11.10 27.32 1.12
C PRO A 50 12.21 26.35 1.49
N ARG A 51 13.42 26.87 1.76
CA ARG A 51 14.57 26.02 2.11
C ARG A 51 14.43 25.37 3.48
N GLU A 52 13.75 26.04 4.40
CA GLU A 52 13.59 25.64 5.80
C GLU A 52 12.48 24.58 5.97
N ARG A 53 11.61 24.41 4.98
CA ARG A 53 10.49 23.45 4.99
C ARG A 53 10.81 22.29 4.06
N GLY A 54 11.42 21.22 4.56
CA GLY A 54 11.81 20.07 3.72
C GLY A 54 10.73 19.00 3.54
N ALA A 55 9.76 18.90 4.46
CA ALA A 55 8.78 17.83 4.47
C ALA A 55 7.96 17.81 3.17
N PHE A 56 7.78 16.62 2.59
CA PHE A 56 7.04 16.35 1.35
C PHE A 56 7.57 17.02 0.06
N LYS A 57 8.58 17.91 0.11
CA LYS A 57 9.11 18.58 -1.08
C LYS A 57 9.56 17.59 -2.16
N ASP A 58 10.31 16.57 -1.77
CA ASP A 58 10.79 15.53 -2.70
C ASP A 58 9.61 14.74 -3.31
N PHE A 59 8.56 14.49 -2.53
CA PHE A 59 7.35 13.84 -3.04
C PHE A 59 6.71 14.69 -4.14
N PHE A 60 6.49 15.98 -3.91
CA PHE A 60 5.90 16.88 -4.90
C PHE A 60 6.81 17.08 -6.14
N TRP A 61 8.13 17.05 -5.96
CA TRP A 61 9.07 17.02 -7.08
C TRP A 61 8.80 15.82 -7.99
N TYR A 62 8.74 14.61 -7.43
CA TYR A 62 8.45 13.41 -8.22
C TYR A 62 7.02 13.37 -8.78
N LEU A 63 6.04 13.89 -8.03
CA LEU A 63 4.64 13.96 -8.47
C LEU A 63 4.50 14.84 -9.72
N SER A 64 5.17 16.01 -9.75
CA SER A 64 5.16 16.92 -10.89
C SER A 64 5.75 16.28 -12.16
N SER A 65 6.84 15.53 -12.01
CA SER A 65 7.45 14.75 -13.10
C SER A 65 6.51 13.64 -13.58
N TYR A 66 5.90 12.90 -12.65
CA TYR A 66 4.96 11.83 -12.96
C TYR A 66 3.75 12.33 -13.76
N TYR A 67 3.15 13.45 -13.34
CA TYR A 67 2.00 14.03 -14.06
C TYR A 67 2.38 14.58 -15.43
N THR A 68 3.63 15.01 -15.60
CA THR A 68 4.14 15.40 -16.92
C THR A 68 4.31 14.20 -17.84
N GLU A 69 4.77 13.06 -17.33
CA GLU A 69 4.92 11.82 -18.10
C GLU A 69 3.58 11.19 -18.50
N LEU A 70 2.51 11.38 -17.72
CA LEU A 70 1.20 10.75 -17.97
C LEU A 70 0.39 11.35 -19.15
N ASN A 71 0.76 12.52 -19.68
CA ASN A 71 -0.06 13.33 -20.60
C ASN A 71 -1.49 13.64 -20.07
N ASP A 72 -2.10 14.76 -20.50
CA ASP A 72 -3.29 15.37 -19.86
C ASP A 72 -4.65 14.68 -20.12
N PHE A 73 -4.67 13.36 -20.37
CA PHE A 73 -5.87 12.68 -20.84
C PHE A 73 -6.33 11.56 -19.91
N SER A 74 -6.82 11.92 -18.72
CA SER A 74 -7.89 11.19 -17.98
C SER A 74 -7.91 11.58 -16.50
N GLU A 75 -9.04 12.08 -16.01
CA GLU A 75 -9.36 12.23 -14.58
C GLU A 75 -10.22 11.06 -14.07
N LYS A 76 -10.07 9.86 -14.64
CA LYS A 76 -10.88 8.70 -14.24
C LYS A 76 -10.22 7.98 -13.07
N GLY A 77 -10.50 8.47 -11.86
CA GLY A 77 -10.12 7.75 -10.64
C GLY A 77 -10.77 6.37 -10.54
N ILE A 78 -10.31 5.57 -9.56
CA ILE A 78 -10.83 4.22 -9.23
C ILE A 78 -12.35 4.18 -9.02
N ALA A 79 -12.99 5.32 -8.73
CA ALA A 79 -14.42 5.43 -8.50
C ALA A 79 -15.30 4.82 -9.61
N CYS A 80 -14.78 4.66 -10.83
CA CYS A 80 -15.51 4.06 -11.95
C CYS A 80 -15.66 2.53 -11.87
N ALA A 81 -14.88 1.81 -11.04
CA ALA A 81 -14.82 0.34 -11.02
C ALA A 81 -15.54 -0.29 -9.80
N LYS A 82 -16.71 0.23 -9.43
CA LYS A 82 -17.39 -0.16 -8.19
C LYS A 82 -18.04 -1.55 -8.30
N ASN A 83 -17.68 -2.46 -7.39
CA ASN A 83 -18.28 -3.80 -7.19
C ASN A 83 -18.12 -4.74 -8.40
N GLU A 84 -16.89 -4.84 -8.90
CA GLU A 84 -16.59 -5.71 -10.05
C GLU A 84 -16.10 -7.08 -9.60
N TYR A 85 -16.69 -8.11 -10.21
CA TYR A 85 -16.23 -9.49 -10.14
C TYR A 85 -15.41 -9.78 -11.39
N GLU A 86 -14.12 -10.06 -11.20
CA GLU A 86 -13.21 -10.33 -12.30
C GLU A 86 -12.55 -11.68 -12.13
N THR A 87 -12.68 -12.55 -13.13
CA THR A 87 -11.97 -13.82 -13.17
C THR A 87 -10.58 -13.59 -13.76
N ILE A 88 -9.58 -13.60 -12.89
CA ILE A 88 -8.18 -13.36 -13.25
C ILE A 88 -7.39 -14.66 -13.36
N THR A 89 -6.31 -14.62 -14.14
CA THR A 89 -5.33 -15.70 -14.22
C THR A 89 -4.00 -15.19 -13.70
N LEU A 90 -3.52 -15.78 -12.60
CA LEU A 90 -2.28 -15.35 -11.98
C LEU A 90 -1.07 -15.72 -12.85
N PRO A 91 -0.21 -14.76 -13.23
CA PRO A 91 0.98 -15.04 -14.01
C PRO A 91 2.05 -15.70 -13.13
N LYS A 92 2.89 -16.57 -13.71
CA LYS A 92 4.03 -17.18 -12.99
C LYS A 92 5.00 -16.12 -12.44
N ARG A 93 5.09 -14.96 -13.09
CA ARG A 93 5.84 -13.78 -12.64
C ARG A 93 5.06 -12.54 -13.05
N ASN A 94 4.65 -11.71 -12.08
CA ASN A 94 3.85 -10.51 -12.39
C ASN A 94 4.62 -9.48 -13.22
N TRP A 95 5.94 -9.38 -13.07
CA TRP A 95 6.76 -8.44 -13.83
C TRP A 95 7.12 -8.85 -15.26
N THR A 96 6.70 -10.04 -15.72
CA THR A 96 6.94 -10.52 -17.10
C THR A 96 5.66 -10.55 -17.93
N VAL A 97 4.59 -9.94 -17.44
CA VAL A 97 3.35 -9.76 -18.21
C VAL A 97 3.64 -8.82 -19.40
N PRO A 98 3.18 -9.14 -20.62
CA PRO A 98 3.32 -8.27 -21.79
C PRO A 98 2.82 -6.84 -21.50
N GLY A 99 3.47 -5.83 -22.09
CA GLY A 99 3.14 -4.41 -21.87
C GLY A 99 3.68 -3.83 -20.55
N ARG A 100 3.59 -4.54 -19.42
CA ARG A 100 4.10 -4.05 -18.11
C ARG A 100 5.60 -3.69 -18.14
N ALA A 101 6.40 -4.39 -18.94
CA ALA A 101 7.84 -4.16 -19.00
C ALA A 101 8.21 -2.78 -19.58
N ASP A 102 7.41 -2.27 -20.51
CA ASP A 102 7.63 -0.99 -21.19
C ASP A 102 7.45 0.18 -20.21
N TYR A 103 6.62 -0.01 -19.18
CA TYR A 103 6.34 0.98 -18.14
C TYR A 103 7.13 0.75 -16.84
N ALA A 104 8.12 -0.15 -16.83
CA ALA A 104 8.86 -0.49 -15.62
C ALA A 104 9.57 0.72 -14.97
N HIS A 105 9.97 1.73 -15.76
CA HIS A 105 10.52 2.98 -15.25
C HIS A 105 9.45 3.77 -14.48
N LEU A 106 8.31 4.03 -15.11
CA LEU A 106 7.20 4.81 -14.56
C LEU A 106 6.62 4.17 -13.28
N MET A 107 6.46 2.84 -13.27
CA MET A 107 6.02 2.11 -12.07
C MET A 107 7.06 2.20 -10.94
N GLY A 108 8.36 2.20 -11.29
CA GLY A 108 9.43 2.40 -10.31
C GLY A 108 9.46 3.81 -9.70
N LEU A 109 9.13 4.84 -10.51
CA LEU A 109 8.93 6.20 -10.05
C LEU A 109 7.79 6.27 -9.03
N GLN A 110 6.64 5.65 -9.34
CA GLN A 110 5.51 5.53 -8.43
C GLN A 110 5.87 4.84 -7.11
N GLY A 111 6.60 3.72 -7.17
CA GLY A 111 7.12 3.06 -5.97
C GLY A 111 8.02 3.98 -5.12
N THR A 112 8.84 4.81 -5.76
CA THR A 112 9.71 5.80 -5.09
C THR A 112 8.89 6.92 -4.44
N MET A 113 7.86 7.43 -5.12
CA MET A 113 6.94 8.43 -4.58
C MET A 113 6.22 7.92 -3.34
N LEU A 114 5.61 6.73 -3.42
CA LEU A 114 4.89 6.12 -2.29
C LEU A 114 5.83 5.84 -1.11
N ARG A 115 7.07 5.46 -1.39
CA ARG A 115 8.11 5.30 -0.37
C ARG A 115 8.39 6.61 0.36
N ILE A 116 8.68 7.69 -0.38
CA ILE A 116 8.97 9.01 0.20
C ILE A 116 7.77 9.52 1.00
N LEU A 117 6.56 9.34 0.47
CA LEU A 117 5.33 9.74 1.15
C LEU A 117 5.19 9.02 2.50
N MET A 118 5.23 7.69 2.49
CA MET A 118 5.05 6.90 3.72
C MET A 118 6.20 7.08 4.72
N GLU A 119 7.43 7.24 4.25
CA GLU A 119 8.59 7.53 5.10
C GLU A 119 8.45 8.92 5.75
N THR A 120 8.03 9.93 4.99
CA THR A 120 7.79 11.27 5.53
C THR A 120 6.66 11.26 6.56
N ILE A 121 5.51 10.65 6.24
CA ILE A 121 4.38 10.52 7.18
C ILE A 121 4.84 9.83 8.47
N HIS A 122 5.61 8.75 8.34
CA HIS A 122 6.16 8.03 9.49
C HIS A 122 7.07 8.92 10.35
N LEU A 123 7.95 9.71 9.75
CA LEU A 123 8.88 10.58 10.48
C LEU A 123 8.17 11.73 11.20
N GLU A 124 7.19 12.35 10.54
CA GLU A 124 6.39 13.44 11.11
C GLU A 124 5.46 12.93 12.23
N THR A 125 4.87 11.74 12.06
CA THR A 125 4.00 11.15 13.10
C THR A 125 4.78 10.57 14.28
N ILE A 126 5.94 9.95 14.07
CA ILE A 126 6.76 9.37 15.16
C ILE A 126 7.50 10.40 16.00
N HIS A 127 7.71 11.63 15.49
CA HIS A 127 8.28 12.70 16.29
C HIS A 127 7.50 12.96 17.60
N LEU A 128 6.23 12.56 17.64
CA LEU A 128 5.34 12.63 18.81
C LEU A 128 5.53 11.48 19.82
N GLU A 129 6.03 10.31 19.39
CA GLU A 129 6.18 9.10 20.21
C GLU A 129 7.60 8.90 20.74
N LYS A 130 8.32 9.98 21.08
CA LYS A 130 9.73 9.97 21.57
C LYS A 130 10.00 9.21 22.88
N SER A 131 9.13 8.30 23.31
CA SER A 131 9.28 7.52 24.55
C SER A 131 9.41 6.00 24.37
N ARG A 132 9.23 5.42 23.17
CA ARG A 132 9.40 3.96 23.00
C ARG A 132 10.85 3.58 22.69
N LYS A 133 11.67 3.52 23.75
CA LYS A 133 12.95 2.79 23.75
C LYS A 133 12.70 1.32 23.39
N GLY A 134 12.97 0.90 22.16
CA GLY A 134 12.84 -0.52 21.80
C GLY A 134 12.78 -0.91 20.32
N GLY A 135 13.82 -0.59 19.54
CA GLY A 135 14.45 -1.55 18.63
C GLY A 135 13.71 -2.15 17.42
N HIS A 136 12.53 -1.68 17.03
CA HIS A 136 11.88 -2.16 15.79
C HIS A 136 11.53 -0.97 14.88
N GLN A 137 12.41 -0.71 13.91
CA GLN A 137 12.26 0.39 12.95
C GLN A 137 11.55 -0.10 11.69
N LEU A 138 10.56 0.68 11.24
CA LEU A 138 10.03 0.56 9.88
C LEU A 138 11.14 0.94 8.90
N TYR A 139 11.34 0.12 7.88
CA TYR A 139 12.37 0.35 6.86
C TYR A 139 11.77 0.33 5.47
N PHE A 140 12.25 1.27 4.64
CA PHE A 140 11.78 1.50 3.29
C PHE A 140 12.88 1.18 2.27
N PRO A 141 13.13 -0.12 1.96
CA PRO A 141 14.18 -0.53 1.02
C PRO A 141 13.96 0.03 -0.38
N MET A 142 15.06 0.42 -1.03
CA MET A 142 15.10 0.80 -2.45
C MET A 142 15.13 -0.40 -3.42
N THR A 143 15.21 -1.64 -2.92
CA THR A 143 15.52 -2.81 -3.76
C THR A 143 14.28 -3.46 -4.37
N LYS A 144 14.47 -4.03 -5.58
CA LYS A 144 13.48 -4.85 -6.29
C LYS A 144 13.24 -6.16 -5.54
N PHE A 145 12.43 -6.09 -4.49
CA PHE A 145 12.11 -7.22 -3.63
C PHE A 145 11.26 -8.24 -4.40
N LYS A 146 11.75 -9.48 -4.50
CA LYS A 146 11.00 -10.59 -5.12
C LYS A 146 10.48 -11.53 -4.04
N GLN A 147 9.22 -11.91 -4.18
CA GLN A 147 8.53 -12.80 -3.28
C GLN A 147 8.11 -14.04 -4.06
N ALA A 148 8.36 -15.22 -3.49
CA ALA A 148 7.90 -16.48 -4.06
C ALA A 148 6.69 -16.96 -3.26
N TYR A 149 5.69 -17.47 -3.95
CA TYR A 149 4.51 -18.08 -3.36
C TYR A 149 4.12 -19.34 -4.13
N VAL A 150 3.28 -20.18 -3.54
CA VAL A 150 2.90 -21.48 -4.09
C VAL A 150 1.39 -21.63 -4.08
N ILE A 151 0.84 -22.13 -5.17
CA ILE A 151 -0.59 -22.42 -5.34
C ILE A 151 -0.70 -23.84 -5.91
N GLY A 152 -1.30 -24.77 -5.18
CA GLY A 152 -1.47 -26.16 -5.63
C GLY A 152 -0.14 -26.85 -5.95
N GLY A 153 0.91 -26.58 -5.17
CA GLY A 153 2.27 -27.08 -5.41
C GLY A 153 3.05 -26.33 -6.49
N ASP A 154 2.39 -25.52 -7.31
CA ASP A 154 3.02 -24.74 -8.37
C ASP A 154 3.63 -23.45 -7.83
N LYS A 155 4.89 -23.16 -8.22
CA LYS A 155 5.62 -21.96 -7.77
C LYS A 155 5.34 -20.74 -8.66
N TYR A 156 5.09 -19.61 -8.01
CA TYR A 156 4.84 -18.30 -8.60
C TYR A 156 5.76 -17.26 -7.95
N TYR A 157 5.86 -16.09 -8.58
CA TYR A 157 6.64 -14.98 -8.07
C TYR A 157 5.94 -13.65 -8.27
N SER A 158 6.07 -12.77 -7.28
CA SER A 158 5.66 -11.38 -7.37
C SER A 158 6.81 -10.44 -7.05
N ARG A 159 6.74 -9.25 -7.65
CA ARG A 159 7.64 -8.12 -7.41
C ARG A 159 6.77 -6.87 -7.28
N PRO A 160 6.57 -6.35 -6.06
CA PRO A 160 6.03 -5.01 -5.89
C PRO A 160 7.03 -3.96 -6.38
N ASP A 161 6.54 -2.75 -6.64
CA ASP A 161 7.37 -1.62 -7.07
C ASP A 161 8.02 -0.90 -5.88
N GLY A 162 7.62 -1.24 -4.65
CA GLY A 162 8.30 -0.91 -3.41
C GLY A 162 7.66 -1.62 -2.21
N THR A 163 8.24 -1.49 -1.03
CA THR A 163 7.67 -2.09 0.20
C THR A 163 8.15 -1.35 1.43
N ALA A 164 7.33 -1.33 2.48
CA ALA A 164 7.77 -1.05 3.84
C ALA A 164 7.92 -2.38 4.59
N THR A 165 9.05 -2.53 5.28
CA THR A 165 9.44 -3.76 5.98
C THR A 165 9.63 -3.50 7.46
N PHE A 166 9.40 -4.54 8.27
CA PHE A 166 9.54 -4.49 9.72
C PHE A 166 10.45 -5.60 10.22
N GLY A 167 11.14 -5.35 11.33
CA GLY A 167 12.02 -6.31 12.00
C GLY A 167 13.52 -6.06 11.76
N PRO A 168 14.37 -6.91 12.36
CA PRO A 168 15.82 -6.76 12.28
C PRO A 168 16.33 -7.01 10.85
N PRO A 169 17.46 -6.39 10.43
CA PRO A 169 17.96 -6.43 9.06
C PRO A 169 17.94 -7.80 8.37
N GLU A 170 18.31 -8.86 9.08
CA GLU A 170 18.40 -10.23 8.56
C GLU A 170 17.05 -10.96 8.42
N LYS A 171 16.01 -10.48 9.11
CA LYS A 171 14.67 -11.08 9.14
C LYS A 171 13.57 -10.10 8.74
N ARG A 172 13.92 -9.03 8.01
CA ARG A 172 12.93 -8.04 7.58
C ARG A 172 11.85 -8.67 6.72
N VAL A 173 10.60 -8.37 7.06
CA VAL A 173 9.43 -8.91 6.39
C VAL A 173 8.56 -7.74 5.89
N PRO A 174 7.97 -7.82 4.69
CA PRO A 174 7.04 -6.80 4.20
C PRO A 174 5.79 -6.69 5.06
N ILE A 175 5.46 -5.47 5.50
CA ILE A 175 4.20 -5.16 6.18
C ILE A 175 3.24 -4.35 5.30
N LEU A 176 3.79 -3.67 4.30
CA LEU A 176 3.09 -2.82 3.34
C LEU A 176 3.81 -2.94 2.00
N SER A 177 3.06 -3.10 0.92
CA SER A 177 3.64 -3.15 -0.44
C SER A 177 3.15 -1.99 -1.29
N PHE A 178 3.96 -1.57 -2.25
CA PHE A 178 3.62 -0.52 -3.20
C PHE A 178 3.42 -1.11 -4.59
N ALA A 179 2.34 -0.69 -5.25
CA ALA A 179 1.98 -1.14 -6.59
C ALA A 179 1.89 0.05 -7.55
N GLY A 180 2.62 -0.02 -8.66
CA GLY A 180 2.48 0.93 -9.75
C GLY A 180 1.31 0.58 -10.66
N TRP A 181 0.91 1.55 -11.46
CA TRP A 181 -0.03 1.45 -12.57
C TRP A 181 0.63 1.93 -13.86
N TYR A 182 0.12 1.48 -14.99
CA TYR A 182 0.57 1.92 -16.30
C TYR A 182 -0.61 2.20 -17.24
N GLU A 183 -0.37 3.09 -18.19
CA GLU A 183 -1.39 3.49 -19.17
C GLU A 183 -1.85 2.29 -20.00
N GLY A 184 -3.17 2.16 -20.16
CA GLY A 184 -3.78 1.03 -20.87
C GLY A 184 -3.91 -0.26 -20.04
N GLN A 185 -3.47 -0.27 -18.77
CA GLN A 185 -3.72 -1.39 -17.87
C GLN A 185 -5.23 -1.58 -17.67
N THR A 186 -5.73 -2.76 -18.03
CA THR A 186 -7.13 -3.12 -17.79
C THR A 186 -7.40 -3.35 -16.31
N TRP A 187 -8.66 -3.22 -15.87
CA TRP A 187 -9.03 -3.51 -14.48
C TRP A 187 -8.65 -4.94 -14.05
N LYS A 188 -8.84 -5.90 -14.95
CA LYS A 188 -8.40 -7.29 -14.77
C LYS A 188 -6.90 -7.41 -14.51
N GLU A 189 -6.06 -6.73 -15.28
CA GLU A 189 -4.60 -6.74 -15.10
C GLU A 189 -4.19 -6.01 -13.82
N PHE A 190 -4.88 -4.93 -13.49
CA PHE A 190 -4.71 -4.21 -12.22
C PHE A 190 -4.97 -5.15 -11.04
N LEU A 191 -6.14 -5.78 -10.95
CA LEU A 191 -6.47 -6.73 -9.88
C LEU A 191 -5.51 -7.93 -9.85
N THR A 192 -5.03 -8.37 -11.02
CA THR A 192 -4.02 -9.44 -11.12
C THR A 192 -2.69 -9.02 -10.48
N GLU A 193 -2.23 -7.79 -10.70
CA GLU A 193 -1.01 -7.24 -10.10
C GLU A 193 -1.16 -7.15 -8.58
N ILE A 194 -2.28 -6.60 -8.09
CA ILE A 194 -2.58 -6.43 -6.67
C ILE A 194 -2.63 -7.76 -5.95
N LEU A 195 -3.41 -8.73 -6.44
CA LEU A 195 -3.48 -10.04 -5.81
C LEU A 195 -2.12 -10.75 -5.83
N SER A 196 -1.37 -10.67 -6.94
CA SER A 196 -0.04 -11.27 -7.03
C SER A 196 0.92 -10.74 -5.95
N ILE A 197 0.92 -9.43 -5.74
CA ILE A 197 1.72 -8.78 -4.70
C ILE A 197 1.24 -9.22 -3.31
N MET A 198 -0.07 -9.23 -3.07
CA MET A 198 -0.61 -9.65 -1.77
C MET A 198 -0.23 -11.08 -1.42
N LEU A 199 -0.37 -12.02 -2.36
CA LEU A 199 0.00 -13.43 -2.15
C LEU A 199 1.49 -13.62 -1.87
N GLY A 200 2.35 -12.84 -2.52
CA GLY A 200 3.78 -12.83 -2.21
C GLY A 200 4.07 -12.36 -0.79
N GLN A 201 3.37 -11.33 -0.30
CA GLN A 201 3.50 -10.83 1.06
C GLN A 201 2.97 -11.85 2.08
N VAL A 202 1.80 -12.46 1.83
CA VAL A 202 1.26 -13.55 2.67
C VAL A 202 2.28 -14.68 2.80
N ALA A 203 2.85 -15.15 1.69
CA ALA A 203 3.81 -16.26 1.71
C ALA A 203 5.08 -15.92 2.50
N ARG A 204 5.51 -14.65 2.51
CA ARG A 204 6.62 -14.20 3.36
C ARG A 204 6.24 -14.16 4.84
N ASN A 205 5.07 -13.64 5.16
CA ASN A 205 4.61 -13.50 6.54
C ASN A 205 4.30 -14.85 7.20
N VAL A 206 3.76 -15.80 6.46
CA VAL A 206 3.46 -17.17 6.92
C VAL A 206 4.70 -17.92 7.40
N ASN A 207 5.88 -17.64 6.82
CA ASN A 207 7.14 -18.23 7.30
C ASN A 207 7.54 -17.71 8.69
N VAL A 208 6.93 -16.62 9.16
CA VAL A 208 7.19 -16.00 10.46
C VAL A 208 6.07 -16.32 11.44
N CYS A 209 4.81 -16.16 11.03
CA CYS A 209 3.64 -16.46 11.84
C CYS A 209 2.53 -17.08 10.97
N TYR A 210 2.10 -18.30 11.34
CA TYR A 210 1.09 -19.05 10.59
C TYR A 210 -0.33 -18.85 11.14
N GLU A 211 -0.85 -17.65 10.97
CA GLU A 211 -2.21 -17.24 11.36
C GLU A 211 -2.89 -16.46 10.23
N ASP A 212 -4.13 -16.03 10.43
CA ASP A 212 -4.83 -15.11 9.51
C ASP A 212 -3.95 -13.90 9.16
N GLN A 213 -3.93 -13.54 7.87
CA GLN A 213 -3.08 -12.46 7.35
C GLN A 213 -3.93 -11.33 6.75
N GLU A 214 -3.72 -10.12 7.24
CA GLU A 214 -4.06 -8.89 6.56
C GLU A 214 -2.88 -8.46 5.69
N VAL A 215 -3.20 -8.01 4.48
CA VAL A 215 -2.22 -7.43 3.57
C VAL A 215 -2.73 -6.10 3.06
N PHE A 216 -1.88 -5.09 3.18
CA PHE A 216 -2.15 -3.75 2.68
C PHE A 216 -1.23 -3.42 1.50
N ILE A 217 -1.82 -2.81 0.48
CA ILE A 217 -1.11 -2.23 -0.65
C ILE A 217 -1.48 -0.76 -0.75
N ILE A 218 -0.50 0.09 -1.02
CA ILE A 218 -0.74 1.45 -1.51
C ILE A 218 -0.31 1.46 -2.96
N GLY A 219 -1.11 2.02 -3.85
CA GLY A 219 -0.73 2.11 -5.23
C GLY A 219 -1.22 3.38 -5.88
N PHE A 220 -0.78 3.59 -7.10
CA PHE A 220 -1.37 4.56 -8.01
C PHE A 220 -2.34 3.86 -8.94
N TYR A 221 -3.38 4.57 -9.34
CA TYR A 221 -4.22 4.25 -10.47
C TYR A 221 -4.49 5.58 -11.18
N GLU A 222 -3.98 5.70 -12.40
CA GLU A 222 -3.87 7.00 -13.08
C GLU A 222 -3.19 8.03 -12.14
N ARG A 223 -3.77 9.21 -11.96
CA ARG A 223 -3.22 10.29 -11.11
C ARG A 223 -3.50 10.12 -9.62
N CYS A 224 -4.31 9.13 -9.24
CA CYS A 224 -4.80 8.97 -7.88
C CYS A 224 -4.03 7.90 -7.12
N ILE A 225 -3.81 8.10 -5.81
CA ILE A 225 -3.38 7.02 -4.93
C ILE A 225 -4.59 6.28 -4.35
N TYR A 226 -4.42 5.01 -4.00
CA TYR A 226 -5.42 4.22 -3.27
C TYR A 226 -4.76 3.31 -2.25
N ILE A 227 -5.58 2.78 -1.35
CA ILE A 227 -5.19 1.75 -0.40
C ILE A 227 -6.07 0.54 -0.66
N ALA A 228 -5.44 -0.63 -0.81
CA ALA A 228 -6.11 -1.90 -0.92
C ALA A 228 -5.82 -2.79 0.30
N ARG A 229 -6.83 -3.54 0.75
CA ARG A 229 -6.72 -4.54 1.82
C ARG A 229 -7.24 -5.88 1.33
N GLY A 230 -6.44 -6.92 1.55
CA GLY A 230 -6.87 -8.32 1.47
C GLY A 230 -6.80 -8.98 2.83
N PHE A 231 -7.78 -9.84 3.12
CA PHE A 231 -7.80 -10.67 4.34
C PHE A 231 -7.77 -12.15 3.96
N PHE A 232 -6.71 -12.84 4.37
CA PHE A 232 -6.45 -14.23 4.00
C PHE A 232 -6.47 -15.09 5.26
N THR A 233 -7.50 -15.93 5.39
CA THR A 233 -7.61 -16.83 6.54
C THR A 233 -6.54 -17.92 6.49
N LYS A 234 -6.15 -18.41 7.67
CA LYS A 234 -5.23 -19.55 7.78
C LYS A 234 -5.70 -20.76 6.97
N ASP A 235 -7.00 -21.03 6.97
CA ASP A 235 -7.60 -22.14 6.21
C ASP A 235 -7.50 -21.93 4.70
N LEU A 236 -7.77 -20.71 4.22
CA LEU A 236 -7.60 -20.33 2.82
C LEU A 236 -6.15 -20.52 2.39
N ILE A 237 -5.19 -19.99 3.17
CA ILE A 237 -3.76 -20.09 2.89
C ILE A 237 -3.34 -21.58 2.81
N SER A 238 -3.70 -22.38 3.82
CA SER A 238 -3.37 -23.80 3.88
C SER A 238 -3.87 -24.55 2.65
N ARG A 239 -5.14 -24.33 2.30
CA ARG A 239 -5.80 -25.04 1.21
C ARG A 239 -5.24 -24.61 -0.14
N VAL A 240 -5.09 -23.32 -0.39
CA VAL A 240 -4.59 -22.79 -1.68
C VAL A 240 -3.15 -23.23 -1.89
N HIS A 241 -2.33 -23.25 -0.84
CA HIS A 241 -0.96 -23.77 -0.92
C HIS A 241 -0.91 -25.23 -1.37
N LEU A 242 -1.70 -26.10 -0.74
CA LEU A 242 -1.68 -27.56 -0.97
C LEU A 242 -2.46 -28.00 -2.21
N LYS A 243 -3.66 -27.46 -2.42
CA LYS A 243 -4.63 -27.93 -3.42
C LYS A 243 -4.87 -26.93 -4.56
N GLY A 244 -4.43 -25.69 -4.39
CA GLY A 244 -4.79 -24.59 -5.28
C GLY A 244 -6.14 -23.96 -4.92
N CYS A 245 -6.51 -22.92 -5.66
CA CYS A 245 -7.85 -22.33 -5.63
C CYS A 245 -8.92 -23.36 -6.05
N SER A 246 -10.11 -23.26 -5.47
CA SER A 246 -11.29 -23.97 -5.96
C SER A 246 -11.81 -23.36 -7.27
N GLU A 247 -12.71 -24.05 -7.98
CA GLU A 247 -13.31 -23.53 -9.21
C GLU A 247 -14.11 -22.24 -8.95
N ASP A 248 -14.84 -22.19 -7.84
CA ASP A 248 -15.65 -21.04 -7.40
C ASP A 248 -14.89 -20.15 -6.40
N GLU A 249 -13.55 -20.21 -6.39
CA GLU A 249 -12.76 -19.44 -5.44
C GLU A 249 -12.97 -17.95 -5.66
N THR A 250 -13.48 -17.28 -4.62
CA THR A 250 -13.65 -15.83 -4.61
C THR A 250 -12.79 -15.22 -3.54
N ILE A 251 -11.92 -14.28 -3.93
CA ILE A 251 -11.12 -13.48 -3.00
C ILE A 251 -11.66 -12.05 -3.03
N GLU A 252 -12.05 -11.55 -1.87
CA GLU A 252 -12.49 -10.17 -1.72
C GLU A 252 -11.30 -9.24 -1.49
N LEU A 253 -11.25 -8.15 -2.25
CA LEU A 253 -10.32 -7.05 -2.09
C LEU A 253 -11.09 -5.77 -1.80
N LEU A 254 -10.78 -5.14 -0.67
CA LEU A 254 -11.32 -3.84 -0.32
C LEU A 254 -10.37 -2.75 -0.84
N LEU A 255 -10.89 -1.74 -1.50
CA LEU A 255 -10.14 -0.59 -1.98
C LEU A 255 -10.74 0.70 -1.43
N THR A 256 -9.94 1.71 -1.15
CA THR A 256 -10.45 3.07 -1.01
C THR A 256 -10.86 3.61 -2.37
N ARG A 257 -11.58 4.74 -2.38
CA ARG A 257 -11.58 5.62 -3.56
C ARG A 257 -10.14 6.05 -3.89
N GLY A 258 -9.94 6.52 -5.12
CA GLY A 258 -8.71 7.21 -5.48
C GLY A 258 -8.63 8.59 -4.83
N TYR A 259 -7.43 9.02 -4.46
CA TYR A 259 -7.13 10.36 -3.95
C TYR A 259 -6.16 11.10 -4.86
N ASN A 260 -6.55 12.27 -5.36
CA ASN A 260 -5.65 13.14 -6.11
C ASN A 260 -4.82 14.01 -5.16
N LEU A 261 -3.54 13.67 -5.01
CA LEU A 261 -2.64 14.35 -4.06
C LEU A 261 -2.19 15.75 -4.49
N SER A 262 -2.56 16.22 -5.68
CA SER A 262 -2.41 17.63 -6.05
C SER A 262 -3.53 18.52 -5.52
N LEU A 263 -4.60 17.95 -4.95
CA LEU A 263 -5.71 18.70 -4.37
C LEU A 263 -5.61 18.68 -2.85
N ARG A 264 -5.73 19.85 -2.22
CA ARG A 264 -5.58 20.01 -0.77
C ARG A 264 -6.56 19.15 0.01
N GLU A 265 -7.85 19.20 -0.31
CA GLU A 265 -8.86 18.43 0.43
C GLU A 265 -8.59 16.92 0.37
N GLU A 266 -8.24 16.42 -0.83
CA GLU A 266 -7.92 15.01 -1.02
C GLU A 266 -6.59 14.60 -0.38
N TRP A 267 -5.61 15.51 -0.32
CA TRP A 267 -4.39 15.31 0.45
C TRP A 267 -4.68 15.12 1.93
N MET A 268 -5.46 16.02 2.53
CA MET A 268 -5.77 15.98 3.97
C MET A 268 -6.48 14.67 4.33
N GLU A 269 -7.44 14.25 3.52
CA GLU A 269 -8.11 12.96 3.70
C GLU A 269 -7.13 11.79 3.53
N ALA A 270 -6.39 11.74 2.42
CA ALA A 270 -5.51 10.62 2.11
C ALA A 270 -4.38 10.46 3.13
N VAL A 271 -3.69 11.54 3.48
CA VAL A 271 -2.60 11.49 4.46
C VAL A 271 -3.13 11.15 5.84
N GLY A 272 -4.34 11.61 6.18
CA GLY A 272 -5.03 11.16 7.39
C GLY A 272 -5.23 9.64 7.43
N VAL A 273 -5.72 9.07 6.33
CA VAL A 273 -5.91 7.62 6.22
C VAL A 273 -4.57 6.86 6.28
N LEU A 274 -3.54 7.36 5.60
CA LEU A 274 -2.20 6.74 5.57
C LEU A 274 -1.50 6.76 6.93
N ALA A 275 -1.61 7.87 7.68
CA ALA A 275 -1.09 7.94 9.05
C ALA A 275 -1.84 6.99 9.99
N ASN A 276 -3.17 6.89 9.86
CA ASN A 276 -3.96 5.90 10.60
C ASN A 276 -3.57 4.46 10.24
N LEU A 277 -3.27 4.17 8.97
CA LEU A 277 -2.76 2.87 8.53
C LEU A 277 -1.44 2.54 9.25
N LEU A 278 -0.50 3.49 9.29
CA LEU A 278 0.78 3.29 9.99
C LEU A 278 0.56 3.03 11.49
N ARG A 279 -0.30 3.78 12.16
CA ARG A 279 -0.64 3.54 13.57
C ARG A 279 -1.26 2.17 13.76
N TYR A 280 -2.22 1.79 12.92
CA TYR A 280 -2.85 0.47 12.99
C TYR A 280 -1.80 -0.65 12.85
N LEU A 281 -0.92 -0.55 11.86
CA LEU A 281 0.17 -1.50 11.65
C LEU A 281 1.09 -1.59 12.88
N LEU A 282 1.45 -0.45 13.48
CA LEU A 282 2.37 -0.39 14.62
C LEU A 282 1.71 -0.59 15.99
N SER A 283 0.38 -0.68 16.05
CA SER A 283 -0.39 -0.86 17.30
C SER A 283 -0.24 -2.25 17.93
N GLY A 284 0.20 -3.25 17.14
CA GLY A 284 0.19 -4.66 17.53
C GLY A 284 -1.16 -5.37 17.33
N ASN A 285 -2.20 -4.65 16.90
CA ASN A 285 -3.53 -5.23 16.59
C ASN A 285 -3.63 -5.75 15.15
N ALA A 286 -2.78 -5.24 14.25
CA ALA A 286 -2.77 -5.66 12.85
C ALA A 286 -2.47 -7.16 12.73
N LYS A 287 -3.28 -7.87 11.93
CA LYS A 287 -3.08 -9.30 11.65
C LYS A 287 -2.01 -9.48 10.57
N VAL A 288 -0.84 -8.88 10.76
CA VAL A 288 0.29 -8.98 9.85
C VAL A 288 1.34 -9.84 10.55
N GLY A 289 1.62 -11.03 10.02
CA GLY A 289 2.43 -12.04 10.71
C GLY A 289 3.81 -11.55 11.17
N ALA A 290 4.42 -10.64 10.41
CA ALA A 290 5.67 -9.98 10.77
C ALA A 290 5.57 -9.11 12.03
N LEU A 291 4.47 -8.38 12.18
CA LEU A 291 4.23 -7.51 13.32
C LEU A 291 3.85 -8.34 14.55
N GLN A 292 3.03 -9.38 14.36
CA GLN A 292 2.62 -10.29 15.45
C GLN A 292 3.78 -11.04 16.11
N ALA A 293 4.87 -11.31 15.36
CA ALA A 293 6.05 -11.98 15.90
C ALA A 293 7.02 -11.05 16.64
N HIS A 294 6.90 -9.73 16.45
CA HIS A 294 7.89 -8.76 16.90
C HIS A 294 7.32 -7.67 17.84
N LEU A 295 6.01 -7.43 17.81
CA LEU A 295 5.33 -6.52 18.72
C LEU A 295 4.61 -7.32 19.83
N PRO A 296 4.69 -6.88 21.10
CA PRO A 296 3.85 -7.45 22.15
C PRO A 296 2.38 -7.23 21.80
N LYS A 297 1.54 -8.26 21.94
CA LYS A 297 0.09 -8.12 21.77
C LYS A 297 -0.42 -7.05 22.72
N ALA A 298 -1.27 -6.14 22.24
CA ALA A 298 -1.97 -5.20 23.10
C ALA A 298 -2.70 -5.99 24.20
N ALA A 299 -2.49 -5.62 25.46
CA ALA A 299 -3.19 -6.26 26.57
C ALA A 299 -4.69 -5.98 26.41
N ASN A 300 -5.50 -7.02 26.30
CA ASN A 300 -6.95 -6.89 26.39
C ASN A 300 -7.26 -6.28 27.76
N PHE A 301 -7.65 -5.00 27.81
CA PHE A 301 -8.31 -4.44 28.98
C PHE A 301 -9.67 -5.13 29.09
N THR A 302 -9.72 -6.25 29.80
CA THR A 302 -10.97 -6.76 30.35
C THR A 302 -11.40 -5.79 31.43
N ALA A 303 -12.43 -5.00 31.14
CA ALA A 303 -13.16 -4.25 32.15
C ALA A 303 -13.70 -5.25 33.18
N GLY A 304 -13.26 -5.08 34.42
CA GLY A 304 -13.91 -5.65 35.60
C GLY A 304 -14.95 -4.68 36.15
#